data_AF-A0A0M0KMX1-F1
#
_entry.id   AF-A0A0M0KMX1-F1
#
_cell.length_a   1.000
_cell.length_b   1.000
_cell.length_c   1.000
_cell.angle_alpha   90.00
_cell.angle_beta   90.00
_cell.angle_gamma   90.00
#
_symmetry.space_group_name_H-M   'P 1'
#
loop_
_entity.id
_entity.type
_entity.pdbx_description
1 polymer ?
#
loop_
_entity_poly.entity_id
_entity_poly.type
_entity_poly.pdbx_seq_one_letter_code
_entity_poly.pdbx_strand_id
1 'polypeptide(L)'
;MSFNKNYDAWDQPAQTPPPKVEEKEKTKPKSNKKPKYSDDNMYYKMAVHFHKLVSQVAKEVNLEHLIRKANLQSWADDFRKLWEVDKVRDKKQILALMEWVTQHDFWKKNVLSAKKFRQKYLELAIAMQSEQSKTPKQSPRQQASNKEIEFQKYVAAGGDPDEFDWGE
;
A
#
# COMPACT_ATOMS: atom_id res chain seq x y z
N MET A 1 -6.56 10.28 -53.93
CA MET A 1 -6.38 11.55 -53.20
C MET A 1 -7.75 12.17 -52.98
N SER A 2 -8.20 12.32 -51.75
CA SER A 2 -9.28 13.24 -51.38
C SER A 2 -9.20 13.49 -49.88
N PHE A 3 -8.78 14.71 -49.55
CA PHE A 3 -8.69 15.24 -48.19
C PHE A 3 -10.03 15.89 -47.87
N ASN A 4 -10.70 15.44 -46.81
CA ASN A 4 -11.88 16.12 -46.30
C ASN A 4 -11.43 17.38 -45.54
N LYS A 5 -11.56 18.55 -46.19
CA LYS A 5 -11.32 19.87 -45.60
C LYS A 5 -12.65 20.42 -45.10
N ASN A 6 -12.87 20.42 -43.79
CA ASN A 6 -13.84 21.31 -43.18
C ASN A 6 -13.25 21.84 -41.86
N TYR A 7 -12.61 23.01 -41.95
CA TYR A 7 -11.95 23.73 -40.85
C TYR A 7 -12.67 25.06 -40.54
N ASP A 8 -13.97 25.17 -40.86
CA ASP A 8 -14.72 26.44 -40.78
C ASP A 8 -15.77 26.48 -39.63
N ALA A 9 -15.76 25.49 -38.73
CA ALA A 9 -16.78 25.36 -37.67
C ALA A 9 -16.32 25.78 -36.27
N TRP A 10 -15.23 26.56 -36.14
CA TRP A 10 -14.68 26.97 -34.84
C TRP A 10 -14.80 28.47 -34.52
N ASP A 11 -15.35 29.29 -35.42
CA ASP A 11 -15.36 30.76 -35.27
C ASP A 11 -16.77 31.39 -35.31
N GLN A 12 -17.67 30.93 -34.44
CA GLN A 12 -18.90 31.66 -34.11
C GLN A 12 -19.18 31.55 -32.59
N PRO A 13 -19.27 32.68 -31.85
CA PRO A 13 -19.60 32.66 -30.43
C PRO A 13 -21.08 32.35 -30.22
N ALA A 14 -21.39 31.12 -29.82
CA ALA A 14 -22.73 30.75 -29.37
C ALA A 14 -23.07 31.50 -28.08
N GLN A 15 -23.86 32.58 -28.20
CA GLN A 15 -24.53 33.23 -27.09
C GLN A 15 -25.62 32.28 -26.56
N THR A 16 -25.30 31.49 -25.54
CA THR A 16 -26.31 30.80 -24.75
C THR A 16 -26.88 31.79 -23.73
N PRO A 17 -28.22 31.91 -23.60
CA PRO A 17 -28.81 32.71 -22.53
C PRO A 17 -28.37 32.15 -21.16
N PRO A 18 -28.03 32.98 -20.18
CA PRO A 18 -27.50 32.52 -18.91
C PRO A 18 -28.52 31.58 -18.24
N PRO A 19 -28.13 30.38 -17.80
CA PRO A 19 -29.02 29.51 -17.07
C PRO A 19 -29.39 30.19 -15.75
N LYS A 20 -30.70 30.37 -15.57
CA LYS A 20 -31.39 30.85 -14.37
C LYS A 20 -30.80 30.18 -13.13
N VAL A 21 -30.10 30.97 -12.33
CA VAL A 21 -29.56 30.56 -11.04
C VAL A 21 -30.76 30.39 -10.10
N GLU A 22 -31.27 29.17 -10.00
CA GLU A 22 -32.15 28.79 -8.90
C GLU A 22 -31.32 28.85 -7.62
N GLU A 23 -31.61 29.88 -6.83
CA GLU A 23 -31.15 30.08 -5.48
C GLU A 23 -31.54 28.87 -4.63
N LYS A 24 -30.63 27.88 -4.57
CA LYS A 24 -30.71 26.81 -3.60
C LYS A 24 -30.55 27.43 -2.22
N GLU A 25 -31.67 27.54 -1.53
CA GLU A 25 -31.75 27.83 -0.11
C GLU A 25 -30.62 27.12 0.63
N LYS A 26 -29.80 27.92 1.32
CA LYS A 26 -28.77 27.46 2.25
C LYS A 26 -29.46 26.77 3.42
N THR A 27 -29.85 25.52 3.25
CA THR A 27 -30.09 24.64 4.38
C THR A 27 -28.74 24.35 5.02
N LYS A 28 -28.51 24.96 6.20
CA LYS A 28 -27.31 24.77 7.01
C LYS A 28 -27.06 23.26 7.16
N PRO A 29 -25.88 22.72 6.79
CA PRO A 29 -25.64 21.29 6.95
C PRO A 29 -25.71 20.96 8.44
N LYS A 30 -26.59 20.03 8.79
CA LYS A 30 -26.67 19.45 10.14
C LYS A 30 -25.25 19.05 10.53
N SER A 31 -24.77 19.53 11.68
CA SER A 31 -23.44 19.21 12.20
C SER A 31 -23.29 17.68 12.30
N ASN A 32 -22.73 17.05 11.27
CA ASN A 32 -22.33 15.65 11.28
C ASN A 32 -21.19 15.53 12.29
N LYS A 33 -21.52 15.31 13.55
CA LYS A 33 -20.53 15.02 14.58
C LYS A 33 -19.83 13.75 14.14
N LYS A 34 -18.56 13.87 13.76
CA LYS A 34 -17.73 12.71 13.42
C LYS A 34 -17.78 11.74 14.62
N PRO A 35 -17.98 10.44 14.39
CA PRO A 35 -17.98 9.48 15.48
C PRO A 35 -16.65 9.58 16.23
N LYS A 36 -16.72 9.71 17.55
CA LYS A 36 -15.54 9.65 18.43
C LYS A 36 -15.30 8.19 18.76
N TYR A 37 -14.14 7.69 18.35
CA TYR A 37 -13.74 6.31 18.62
C TYR A 37 -13.18 6.23 20.04
N SER A 38 -13.70 5.27 20.81
CA SER A 38 -13.14 4.89 22.12
C SER A 38 -11.80 4.16 21.95
N ASP A 39 -10.96 4.19 22.97
CA ASP A 39 -9.64 3.52 22.97
C ASP A 39 -9.75 2.00 22.80
N ASP A 40 -10.87 1.41 23.20
CA ASP A 40 -11.12 -0.03 23.03
C ASP A 40 -11.51 -0.42 21.60
N ASN A 41 -11.88 0.57 20.76
CA ASN A 41 -12.33 0.31 19.40
C ASN A 41 -11.19 -0.25 18.54
N MET A 42 -11.47 -1.34 17.82
CA MET A 42 -10.53 -1.98 16.89
C MET A 42 -9.86 -0.98 15.92
N TYR A 43 -10.61 -0.07 15.32
CA TYR A 43 -10.08 0.88 14.34
C TYR A 43 -9.15 1.91 14.99
N TYR A 44 -9.43 2.28 16.24
CA TYR A 44 -8.58 3.19 16.99
C TYR A 44 -7.28 2.52 17.40
N LYS A 45 -7.33 1.26 17.85
CA LYS A 45 -6.12 0.44 18.12
C LYS A 45 -5.24 0.31 16.88
N MET A 46 -5.84 0.10 15.70
CA MET A 46 -5.11 0.09 14.42
C MET A 46 -4.47 1.43 14.11
N ALA A 47 -5.17 2.54 14.35
CA ALA A 47 -4.64 3.88 14.17
C ALA A 47 -3.44 4.18 15.06
N VAL A 48 -3.54 3.86 16.35
CA VAL A 48 -2.44 4.01 17.32
C VAL A 48 -1.25 3.14 16.93
N HIS A 49 -1.50 1.90 16.55
CA HIS A 49 -0.45 0.97 16.14
C HIS A 49 0.30 1.48 14.91
N PHE A 50 -0.42 1.88 13.85
CA PHE A 50 0.20 2.42 12.65
C PHE A 50 0.95 3.73 12.91
N HIS A 51 0.40 4.61 13.76
CA HIS A 51 1.07 5.85 14.16
C HIS A 51 2.39 5.60 14.87
N LYS A 52 2.45 4.58 15.74
CA LYS A 52 3.68 4.16 16.41
C LYS A 52 4.75 3.74 15.40
N LEU A 53 4.40 2.90 14.42
CA LEU A 53 5.34 2.44 13.39
C LEU A 53 5.86 3.61 12.54
N VAL A 54 4.96 4.47 12.08
CA VAL A 54 5.33 5.66 11.28
C VAL A 54 6.18 6.65 12.10
N SER A 55 5.90 6.79 13.40
CA SER A 55 6.71 7.61 14.31
C SER A 55 8.13 7.06 14.46
N GLN A 56 8.33 5.74 14.46
CA GLN A 56 9.67 5.13 14.49
C GLN A 56 10.45 5.47 13.22
N VAL A 57 9.85 5.29 12.04
CA VAL A 57 10.48 5.67 10.77
C VAL A 57 10.85 7.16 10.76
N ALA A 58 9.99 8.04 11.30
CA ALA A 58 10.29 9.46 11.35
C ALA A 58 11.41 9.82 12.36
N LYS A 59 11.55 9.05 13.44
CA LYS A 59 12.66 9.22 14.40
C LYS A 59 14.01 8.90 13.76
N GLU A 60 14.08 7.87 12.93
CA GLU A 60 15.31 7.51 12.19
C GLU A 60 15.80 8.65 11.30
N VAL A 61 14.88 9.47 10.77
CA VAL A 61 15.19 10.62 9.89
C VAL A 61 15.15 11.96 10.66
N ASN A 62 15.00 11.95 11.99
CA ASN A 62 14.86 13.15 12.84
C ASN A 62 13.68 14.08 12.48
N LEU A 63 12.61 13.55 11.86
CA LEU A 63 11.42 14.29 11.42
C LEU A 63 10.17 14.03 12.29
N GLU A 64 10.36 13.57 13.53
CA GLU A 64 9.27 13.19 14.44
C GLU A 64 8.21 14.29 14.65
N HIS A 65 8.63 15.56 14.66
CA HIS A 65 7.76 16.70 14.89
C HIS A 65 6.61 16.83 13.86
N LEU A 66 6.81 16.34 12.63
CA LEU A 66 5.80 16.37 11.56
C LEU A 66 4.66 15.37 11.80
N ILE A 67 4.91 14.30 12.55
CA ILE A 67 3.98 13.17 12.74
C ILE A 67 3.34 13.20 14.12
N ARG A 68 3.98 13.86 15.10
CA ARG A 68 3.46 13.98 16.48
C ARG A 68 2.06 14.61 16.56
N LYS A 69 1.71 15.49 15.61
CA LYS A 69 0.40 16.16 15.55
C LYS A 69 -0.66 15.39 14.75
N ALA A 70 -0.41 14.13 14.38
CA ALA A 70 -1.38 13.34 13.64
C ALA A 70 -2.68 13.13 14.44
N ASN A 71 -3.81 13.25 13.76
CA ASN A 71 -5.12 13.06 14.37
C ASN A 71 -5.51 11.57 14.34
N LEU A 72 -5.33 10.88 15.46
CA LEU A 72 -5.64 9.46 15.59
C LEU A 72 -7.13 9.14 15.37
N GLN A 73 -8.03 10.08 15.67
CA GLN A 73 -9.46 9.90 15.42
C GLN A 73 -9.78 9.93 13.91
N SER A 74 -9.08 10.76 13.13
CA SER A 74 -9.24 10.72 11.67
C SER A 74 -8.62 9.46 11.07
N TRP A 75 -7.51 8.99 11.63
CA TRP A 75 -6.88 7.73 11.20
C TRP A 75 -7.78 6.54 11.48
N ALA A 76 -8.44 6.51 12.65
CA ALA A 76 -9.44 5.50 12.98
C ALA A 76 -10.60 5.49 11.98
N ASP A 77 -11.10 6.65 11.56
CA ASP A 77 -12.14 6.73 10.52
C ASP A 77 -11.64 6.24 9.16
N ASP A 78 -10.38 6.51 8.80
CA ASP A 78 -9.79 5.96 7.58
C ASP A 78 -9.69 4.42 7.64
N PHE A 79 -9.32 3.83 8.78
CA PHE A 79 -9.32 2.38 8.96
C PHE A 79 -10.72 1.78 9.01
N ARG A 80 -11.70 2.47 9.60
CA ARG A 80 -13.11 2.08 9.52
C ARG A 80 -13.56 2.03 8.07
N LYS A 81 -13.23 3.05 7.27
CA LYS A 81 -13.57 3.08 5.83
C LYS A 81 -12.88 1.95 5.07
N LEU A 82 -11.62 1.67 5.36
CA LEU A 82 -10.91 0.53 4.76
C LEU A 82 -11.65 -0.79 5.04
N TRP A 83 -12.13 -0.98 6.26
CA TRP A 83 -12.82 -2.20 6.67
C TRP A 83 -14.27 -2.28 6.14
N GLU A 84 -15.05 -1.20 6.26
CA GLU A 84 -16.48 -1.16 5.95
C GLU A 84 -16.79 -0.83 4.49
N VAL A 85 -16.09 0.16 3.94
CA VAL A 85 -16.32 0.67 2.58
C VAL A 85 -15.54 -0.16 1.57
N ASP A 86 -14.24 -0.33 1.81
CA ASP A 86 -13.37 -1.07 0.89
C ASP A 86 -13.44 -2.59 1.10
N LYS A 87 -14.23 -3.03 2.11
CA LYS A 87 -14.53 -4.43 2.44
C LYS A 87 -13.28 -5.29 2.68
N VAL A 88 -12.17 -4.67 3.11
CA VAL A 88 -10.97 -5.40 3.52
C VAL A 88 -11.21 -5.97 4.91
N ARG A 89 -11.74 -7.19 4.98
CA ARG A 89 -12.11 -7.89 6.23
C ARG A 89 -11.01 -8.81 6.78
N ASP A 90 -9.76 -8.63 6.35
CA ASP A 90 -8.62 -9.38 6.87
C ASP A 90 -7.74 -8.51 7.77
N LYS A 91 -7.92 -8.69 9.07
CA LYS A 91 -7.14 -7.96 10.08
C LYS A 91 -5.66 -8.33 10.03
N LYS A 92 -5.32 -9.60 9.78
CA LYS A 92 -3.94 -10.07 9.77
C LYS A 92 -3.19 -9.47 8.59
N GLN A 93 -3.82 -9.47 7.42
CA GLN A 93 -3.25 -8.85 6.22
C GLN A 93 -3.01 -7.36 6.41
N ILE A 94 -3.97 -6.62 6.99
CA ILE A 94 -3.78 -5.19 7.23
C ILE A 94 -2.60 -4.93 8.17
N LEU A 95 -2.50 -5.69 9.27
CA LEU A 95 -1.38 -5.55 10.21
C LEU A 95 -0.04 -5.90 9.57
N ALA A 96 0.03 -6.99 8.80
CA ALA A 96 1.23 -7.38 8.07
C ALA A 96 1.66 -6.28 7.08
N LEU A 97 0.70 -5.70 6.35
CA LEU A 97 0.98 -4.59 5.43
C LEU A 97 1.43 -3.32 6.14
N MET A 98 0.87 -3.00 7.32
CA MET A 98 1.34 -1.85 8.11
C MET A 98 2.81 -1.99 8.45
N GLU A 99 3.21 -3.15 8.95
CA GLU A 99 4.59 -3.44 9.33
C GLU A 99 5.51 -3.42 8.10
N TRP A 100 5.15 -4.17 7.05
CA TRP A 100 5.92 -4.24 5.81
C TRP A 100 6.12 -2.87 5.16
N VAL A 101 5.06 -2.04 5.07
CA VAL A 101 5.14 -0.68 4.50
C VAL A 101 6.15 0.19 5.23
N THR A 102 6.20 0.10 6.56
CA THR A 102 7.09 0.94 7.37
C THR A 102 8.55 0.48 7.31
N GLN A 103 8.80 -0.80 7.03
CA GLN A 103 10.15 -1.33 6.83
C GLN A 103 10.66 -1.10 5.40
N HIS A 104 9.76 -1.16 4.41
CA HIS A 104 10.12 -1.11 2.99
C HIS A 104 10.59 0.29 2.55
N ASP A 105 11.79 0.38 1.95
CA ASP A 105 12.47 1.65 1.65
C ASP A 105 11.70 2.61 0.75
N PHE A 106 10.97 2.06 -0.23
CA PHE A 106 10.15 2.87 -1.13
C PHE A 106 8.83 3.30 -0.48
N TRP A 107 8.18 2.41 0.26
CA TRP A 107 6.81 2.64 0.75
C TRP A 107 6.79 3.46 2.02
N LYS A 108 7.79 3.31 2.89
CA LYS A 108 7.91 4.08 4.13
C LYS A 108 7.99 5.59 3.88
N LYS A 109 8.52 6.01 2.73
CA LYS A 109 8.60 7.42 2.31
C LYS A 109 7.27 7.95 1.77
N ASN A 110 6.45 7.08 1.17
CA ASN A 110 5.23 7.45 0.45
C ASN A 110 3.95 7.28 1.30
N VAL A 111 3.99 6.44 2.34
CA VAL A 111 2.83 6.07 3.15
C VAL A 111 3.08 6.40 4.62
N LEU A 112 2.88 7.68 4.97
CA LEU A 112 3.08 8.22 6.32
C LEU A 112 1.75 8.54 7.05
N SER A 113 0.61 8.12 6.49
CA SER A 113 -0.71 8.39 7.09
C SER A 113 -1.73 7.32 6.74
N ALA A 114 -2.71 7.11 7.62
CA ALA A 114 -3.80 6.14 7.42
C ALA A 114 -4.58 6.38 6.11
N LYS A 115 -4.82 7.66 5.76
CA LYS A 115 -5.45 8.04 4.49
C LYS A 115 -4.67 7.53 3.28
N LYS A 116 -3.36 7.75 3.25
CA LYS A 116 -2.48 7.28 2.15
C LYS A 116 -2.40 5.76 2.12
N PHE A 117 -2.34 5.12 3.29
CA PHE A 117 -2.35 3.67 3.42
C PHE A 117 -3.61 3.07 2.78
N ARG A 118 -4.79 3.60 3.12
CA ARG A 118 -6.07 3.20 2.50
C ARG A 118 -6.06 3.39 0.99
N GLN A 119 -5.66 4.57 0.52
CA GLN A 119 -5.62 4.89 -0.92
C GLN A 119 -4.71 3.95 -1.72
N LYS A 120 -3.60 3.51 -1.12
CA LYS A 120 -2.60 2.66 -1.76
C LYS A 120 -2.72 1.19 -1.40
N TYR A 121 -3.75 0.79 -0.64
CA TYR A 121 -3.85 -0.56 -0.08
C TYR A 121 -3.70 -1.68 -1.12
N LEU A 122 -4.38 -1.54 -2.27
CA LEU A 122 -4.30 -2.53 -3.35
C LEU A 122 -2.87 -2.64 -3.93
N GLU A 123 -2.23 -1.51 -4.21
CA GLU A 123 -0.86 -1.46 -4.72
C GLU A 123 0.12 -2.11 -3.72
N LEU A 124 -0.07 -1.83 -2.43
CA LEU A 124 0.72 -2.40 -1.34
C LEU A 124 0.55 -3.92 -1.25
N ALA A 125 -0.69 -4.41 -1.33
CA ALA A 125 -0.98 -5.84 -1.29
C ALA A 125 -0.32 -6.60 -2.46
N ILE A 126 -0.39 -6.04 -3.67
CA ILE A 126 0.26 -6.61 -4.85
C ILE A 126 1.78 -6.57 -4.70
N ALA A 127 2.33 -5.45 -4.27
CA ALA A 127 3.77 -5.28 -4.10
C ALA A 127 4.33 -6.28 -3.07
N MET A 128 3.71 -6.40 -1.90
CA MET A 128 4.11 -7.36 -0.87
C MET A 128 4.07 -8.81 -1.39
N GLN A 129 3.01 -9.19 -2.10
CA GLN A 129 2.90 -10.53 -2.70
C GLN A 129 3.97 -10.77 -3.77
N SER A 130 4.28 -9.74 -4.57
CA SER A 130 5.30 -9.82 -5.62
C SER A 130 6.72 -9.96 -5.06
N GLU A 131 6.98 -9.44 -3.87
CA GLU A 131 8.28 -9.60 -3.21
C GLU A 131 8.42 -10.95 -2.54
N GLN A 132 7.33 -11.45 -1.92
CA GLN A 132 7.31 -12.79 -1.37
C GLN A 132 7.51 -13.87 -2.45
N SER A 133 7.02 -13.65 -3.67
CA SER A 133 7.26 -14.57 -4.79
C SER A 133 8.65 -14.43 -5.42
N LYS A 134 9.33 -13.31 -5.18
CA LYS A 134 10.71 -13.03 -5.62
C LYS A 134 11.77 -13.51 -4.64
N THR A 135 11.41 -14.13 -3.51
CA THR A 135 12.38 -14.98 -2.79
C THR A 135 13.00 -15.89 -3.86
N PRO A 136 14.33 -15.89 -4.04
CA PRO A 136 14.94 -16.56 -5.16
C PRO A 136 14.63 -18.05 -5.02
N LYS A 137 13.58 -18.51 -5.72
CA LYS A 137 13.50 -19.89 -6.14
C LYS A 137 14.75 -20.04 -6.98
N GLN A 138 15.79 -20.65 -6.40
CA GLN A 138 17.04 -20.89 -7.08
C GLN A 138 16.67 -21.43 -8.46
N SER A 139 17.14 -20.77 -9.52
CA SER A 139 16.87 -21.29 -10.85
C SER A 139 17.36 -22.75 -10.92
N PRO A 140 16.78 -23.61 -11.77
CA PRO A 140 17.27 -24.99 -11.91
C PRO A 140 18.79 -25.06 -12.12
N ARG A 141 19.35 -24.06 -12.80
CA ARG A 141 20.80 -23.88 -13.00
C ARG A 141 21.58 -23.59 -11.72
N GLN A 142 21.04 -22.77 -10.82
CA GLN A 142 21.66 -22.48 -9.52
C GLN A 142 21.54 -23.67 -8.57
N GLN A 143 20.43 -24.41 -8.61
CA GLN A 143 20.25 -25.63 -7.82
C GLN A 143 21.25 -26.72 -8.25
N ALA A 144 21.40 -26.95 -9.55
CA ALA A 144 22.40 -27.86 -10.09
C ALA A 144 23.82 -27.42 -9.73
N SER A 145 24.13 -26.12 -9.84
CA SER A 145 25.44 -25.59 -9.45
C SER A 145 25.74 -25.76 -7.96
N ASN A 146 24.74 -25.61 -7.08
CA ASN A 146 24.92 -25.80 -5.65
C ASN A 146 25.11 -27.29 -5.30
N LYS A 147 24.33 -28.19 -5.90
CA LYS A 147 24.49 -29.64 -5.73
C LYS A 147 25.86 -30.12 -6.22
N GLU A 148 26.35 -29.60 -7.34
CA GLU A 148 27.69 -29.90 -7.84
C GLU A 148 28.79 -29.47 -6.85
N ILE A 149 28.68 -28.27 -6.27
CA ILE A 149 29.61 -27.78 -5.25
C ILE A 149 29.57 -28.68 -3.99
N GLU A 150 28.38 -29.15 -3.62
CA GLU A 150 28.17 -30.02 -2.46
C GLU A 150 28.72 -31.43 -2.69
N PHE A 151 28.51 -31.99 -3.89
CA PHE A 151 29.11 -33.24 -4.34
C PHE A 151 30.64 -33.18 -4.30
N GLN A 152 31.25 -32.13 -4.87
CA GLN A 152 32.70 -31.97 -4.85
C GLN A 152 33.27 -31.91 -3.42
N LYS A 153 32.56 -31.27 -2.48
CA LYS A 153 32.96 -31.25 -1.06
C LYS A 153 32.81 -32.61 -0.39
N TYR A 154 31.75 -33.34 -0.70
CA TYR A 154 31.49 -34.67 -0.15
C TYR A 154 32.57 -35.68 -0.58
N VAL A 155 32.91 -35.70 -1.87
CA VAL A 155 34.01 -36.52 -2.40
C VAL A 155 35.35 -36.10 -1.81
N ALA A 156 35.61 -34.79 -1.66
CA ALA A 156 36.85 -34.30 -1.03
C ALA A 156 36.96 -34.67 0.46
N ALA A 157 35.84 -34.88 1.15
CA ALA A 157 35.79 -35.37 2.52
C ALA A 157 35.94 -36.90 2.63
N GLY A 158 36.10 -37.61 1.51
CA GLY A 158 36.24 -39.07 1.44
C GLY A 158 34.91 -39.83 1.39
N GLY A 159 33.80 -39.15 1.10
CA GLY A 159 32.52 -39.81 0.84
C GLY A 159 32.51 -40.52 -0.52
N ASP A 160 31.75 -41.61 -0.64
CA ASP A 160 31.65 -42.42 -1.86
C ASP A 160 30.75 -41.72 -2.89
N PRO A 161 31.26 -41.38 -4.09
CA PRO A 161 30.48 -40.69 -5.13
C PRO A 161 29.10 -41.29 -5.43
N ASP A 162 28.95 -42.63 -5.31
CA ASP A 162 27.70 -43.33 -5.61
C ASP A 162 26.65 -43.23 -4.48
N GLU A 163 27.05 -42.80 -3.28
CA GLU A 163 26.15 -42.59 -2.13
C GLU A 163 25.60 -41.16 -2.01
N PHE A 164 26.04 -40.23 -2.87
CA PHE A 164 25.58 -38.85 -2.81
C PHE A 164 24.13 -38.70 -3.29
N ASP A 165 23.24 -38.20 -2.42
CA ASP A 165 21.83 -37.99 -2.73
C ASP A 165 21.62 -36.80 -3.68
N TRP A 166 21.39 -37.12 -4.95
CA TRP A 166 21.08 -36.13 -5.98
C TRP A 166 19.64 -35.62 -5.94
N GLY A 167 18.77 -36.12 -5.06
CA GLY A 167 17.37 -35.76 -4.89
C GLY A 167 16.51 -35.98 -6.14
N GLU A 168 15.71 -37.06 -6.14
CA GLU A 168 14.70 -37.38 -7.17
C GLU A 168 13.55 -36.37 -7.28
#